data_AF-X1UWB1-F1
#
_entry.id   AF-X1UWB1-F1
#
_cell.length_a   1.000
_cell.length_b   1.000
_cell.length_c   1.000
_cell.angle_alpha   90.00
_cell.angle_beta   90.00
_cell.angle_gamma   90.00
#
_symmetry.space_group_name_H-M   'P 1'
#
loop_
_entity.id
_entity.type
_entity.pdbx_description
1 polymer ?
#
loop_
_entity_poly.entity_id
_entity_poly.type
_entity_poly.pdbx_seq_one_letter_code
_entity_poly.pdbx_strand_id
1 'polypeptide(L)'
;MISDLLQTILKIAADCKVPIVLIGGLALPAYSVARTTLDIDICIYIMSQEELNRFIEALNQNEISTVQKPKIIHNLFTVFGKLGEAEIW
;
A
#
# COMPACT_ATOMS: atom_id res chain seq x y z
N MET A 1 13.20 5.43 -10.46
CA MET A 1 12.44 4.26 -10.94
C MET A 1 11.40 3.98 -9.86
N ILE A 2 10.10 3.99 -10.18
CA ILE A 2 9.06 3.60 -9.20
C ILE A 2 9.19 2.10 -9.01
N SER A 3 9.23 1.61 -7.77
CA SER A 3 9.33 0.18 -7.49
C SER A 3 8.15 -0.58 -8.11
N ASP A 4 8.39 -1.80 -8.59
CA ASP A 4 7.34 -2.66 -9.16
C ASP A 4 6.22 -2.92 -8.14
N LEU A 5 6.59 -2.98 -6.85
CA LEU A 5 5.65 -3.09 -5.73
C LEU A 5 4.69 -1.89 -5.67
N LEU A 6 5.21 -0.65 -5.69
CA LEU A 6 4.37 0.54 -5.63
C LEU A 6 3.44 0.64 -6.85
N GLN A 7 3.93 0.35 -8.05
CA GLN A 7 3.09 0.34 -9.25
C GLN A 7 1.94 -0.66 -9.14
N THR A 8 2.24 -1.85 -8.63
CA THR A 8 1.23 -2.91 -8.47
C THR A 8 0.19 -2.54 -7.42
N ILE A 9 0.59 -1.98 -6.26
CA ILE A 9 -0.35 -1.53 -5.23
C ILE A 9 -1.25 -0.40 -5.76
N LEU A 10 -0.69 0.59 -6.46
CA LEU A 10 -1.46 1.70 -7.04
C LEU A 10 -2.49 1.20 -8.05
N LYS A 11 -2.11 0.22 -8.89
CA LYS A 11 -3.03 -0.41 -9.85
C LYS A 11 -4.16 -1.15 -9.14
N ILE A 12 -3.85 -1.96 -8.13
CA ILE A 12 -4.84 -2.72 -7.36
C ILE A 12 -5.82 -1.77 -6.66
N ALA A 13 -5.32 -0.69 -6.04
CA ALA A 13 -6.16 0.32 -5.42
C ALA A 13 -7.11 0.96 -6.44
N ALA A 14 -6.62 1.30 -7.63
CA ALA A 14 -7.45 1.83 -8.72
C ALA A 14 -8.53 0.82 -9.18
N ASP A 15 -8.17 -0.45 -9.37
CA ASP A 15 -9.08 -1.51 -9.80
C ASP A 15 -10.16 -1.80 -8.72
N CYS A 16 -9.78 -1.75 -7.44
CA CYS A 16 -10.69 -1.86 -6.31
C CYS A 16 -11.49 -0.58 -6.02
N LYS A 17 -11.19 0.54 -6.69
CA LYS A 17 -11.74 1.88 -6.43
C LYS A 17 -11.48 2.38 -5.00
N VAL A 18 -10.37 1.97 -4.41
CA VAL A 18 -9.91 2.42 -3.10
C VAL A 18 -9.08 3.69 -3.29
N PRO A 19 -9.49 4.84 -2.74
CA PRO A 19 -8.66 6.04 -2.74
C PRO A 19 -7.33 5.76 -2.04
N ILE A 20 -6.24 6.22 -2.64
CA ILE A 20 -4.88 5.91 -2.22
C ILE A 20 -4.00 7.15 -2.33
N VAL A 21 -3.13 7.36 -1.35
CA VAL A 21 -2.16 8.46 -1.32
C VAL A 21 -0.80 7.92 -0.87
N LEU A 22 0.25 8.27 -1.61
CA LEU A 22 1.62 8.04 -1.19
C LEU A 22 1.98 9.03 -0.08
N ILE A 23 2.46 8.52 1.05
CA ILE A 23 2.88 9.32 2.20
C ILE A 23 4.35 9.04 2.55
N GLY A 24 4.81 9.52 3.69
CA GLY A 24 6.13 9.19 4.22
C GLY A 24 7.30 9.67 3.35
N GLY A 25 8.40 8.91 3.37
CA GLY A 25 9.68 9.32 2.76
C GLY A 25 9.60 9.50 1.25
N LEU A 26 8.87 8.61 0.55
CA LEU A 26 8.73 8.64 -0.90
C LEU A 26 7.90 9.82 -1.41
N ALA A 27 7.06 10.44 -0.56
CA ALA A 27 6.27 11.61 -0.93
C ALA A 27 7.07 12.93 -0.88
N LEU A 28 8.14 12.99 -0.08
CA LEU A 28 8.92 14.22 0.17
C LEU A 28 9.56 14.87 -1.07
N PRO A 29 10.00 14.13 -2.11
CA PRO A 29 10.50 14.74 -3.34
C PRO A 29 9.49 15.66 -4.04
N ALA A 30 8.18 15.41 -3.90
CA ALA A 30 7.14 16.31 -4.43
C ALA A 30 7.14 17.69 -3.75
N TYR A 31 7.73 17.78 -2.56
CA TYR A 31 7.88 19.00 -1.77
C TYR A 31 9.30 19.59 -1.85
N SER A 32 10.07 19.23 -2.89
CA SER A 32 11.46 19.66 -3.09
C SER A 32 12.42 19.25 -1.97
N VAL A 33 12.09 18.20 -1.20
CA VAL A 33 12.96 17.62 -0.18
C VAL A 33 13.53 16.31 -0.71
N ALA A 34 14.81 16.32 -1.09
CA ALA A 34 15.50 15.13 -1.55
C ALA A 34 15.76 14.17 -0.38
N ARG A 35 15.31 12.92 -0.52
CA ARG A 35 15.53 11.86 0.47
C ARG A 35 15.57 10.49 -0.21
N THR A 36 16.44 9.62 0.27
CA THR A 36 16.38 8.19 -0.03
C THR A 36 15.58 7.48 1.06
N THR A 37 14.78 6.50 0.68
CA THR A 37 13.95 5.71 1.60
C THR A 37 13.91 4.27 1.11
N LEU A 38 13.76 3.33 2.04
CA LEU A 38 13.81 1.89 1.76
C LEU A 38 12.40 1.28 1.73
N ASP A 39 11.53 1.83 2.55
CA ASP A 39 10.13 1.51 2.77
C ASP A 39 9.19 2.32 1.86
N ILE A 40 7.96 1.84 1.76
CA ILE A 40 6.87 2.49 1.01
C ILE A 40 5.74 2.73 2.00
N ASP A 41 5.41 4.00 2.26
CA ASP A 41 4.27 4.36 3.11
C ASP A 41 3.08 4.80 2.26
N ILE A 42 1.94 4.17 2.46
CA ILE A 42 0.72 4.42 1.68
C ILE A 42 -0.43 4.60 2.66
N CYS A 43 -1.27 5.61 2.42
CA CYS A 43 -2.56 5.73 3.07
C CYS A 43 -3.67 5.32 2.11
N ILE A 44 -4.61 4.51 2.57
CA ILE A 44 -5.81 4.12 1.84
C ILE A 44 -7.08 4.57 2.56
N TYR A 45 -8.16 4.77 1.80
CA TYR A 45 -9.47 5.02 2.37
C TYR A 45 -10.39 3.83 2.12
N ILE A 46 -10.75 3.11 3.18
CA ILE A 46 -11.65 1.95 3.13
C ILE A 46 -12.76 2.14 4.16
N MET A 47 -14.00 1.86 3.77
CA MET A 47 -15.18 2.10 4.63
C MET A 47 -15.71 0.84 5.32
N SER A 48 -15.35 -0.35 4.84
CA SER A 48 -15.87 -1.61 5.39
C SER A 48 -14.84 -2.73 5.41
N GLN A 49 -15.08 -3.75 6.25
CA GLN A 49 -14.22 -4.93 6.30
C GLN A 49 -14.28 -5.73 5.00
N GLU A 50 -15.41 -5.76 4.31
CA GLU A 50 -15.58 -6.42 3.02
C GLU A 50 -14.71 -5.77 1.94
N GLU A 51 -14.64 -4.44 1.92
CA GLU A 51 -13.77 -3.70 1.02
C GLU A 51 -12.29 -3.96 1.34
N LEU A 52 -11.90 -3.94 2.62
CA LEU A 52 -10.54 -4.32 3.05
C LEU A 52 -10.18 -5.73 2.62
N ASN A 53 -11.09 -6.70 2.81
CA ASN A 53 -10.84 -8.09 2.44
C ASN A 53 -10.66 -8.24 0.92
N ARG A 54 -11.46 -7.53 0.10
CA ARG A 54 -11.30 -7.55 -1.37
C ARG A 54 -9.95 -6.95 -1.78
N PHE A 55 -9.53 -5.86 -1.15
CA PHE A 55 -8.25 -5.25 -1.42
C PHE A 55 -7.08 -6.19 -1.09
N ILE A 56 -7.12 -6.85 0.08
CA ILE A 56 -6.11 -7.84 0.49
C ILE A 56 -6.09 -9.05 -0.45
N GLU A 57 -7.25 -9.54 -0.87
CA GLU A 57 -7.34 -10.64 -1.83
C GLU A 57 -6.72 -10.26 -3.18
N ALA A 58 -6.98 -9.04 -3.66
CA ALA A 58 -6.36 -8.55 -4.90
C ALA A 58 -4.83 -8.38 -4.78
N LEU A 59 -4.33 -7.97 -3.61
CA LEU A 59 -2.89 -7.98 -3.32
C LEU A 59 -2.32 -9.40 -3.40
N ASN A 60 -2.96 -10.37 -2.75
CA ASN A 60 -2.51 -11.77 -2.75
C ASN A 60 -2.46 -12.37 -4.17
N GLN A 61 -3.44 -12.04 -5.01
CA GLN A 61 -3.48 -12.48 -6.42
C GLN A 61 -2.33 -11.93 -7.27
N ASN A 62 -1.66 -10.87 -6.81
CA ASN A 62 -0.51 -10.25 -7.47
C ASN A 62 0.81 -10.53 -6.70
N GLU A 63 0.87 -11.63 -5.95
CA GLU A 63 2.05 -12.04 -5.18
C GLU A 63 2.49 -11.02 -4.11
N ILE A 64 1.57 -10.19 -3.63
CA ILE A 64 1.78 -9.26 -2.51
C ILE A 64 1.00 -9.79 -1.31
N SER A 65 1.69 -10.10 -0.22
CA SER A 65 1.08 -10.80 0.91
C SER A 65 1.28 -10.06 2.23
N THR A 66 0.41 -10.33 3.20
CA THR A 66 0.59 -9.91 4.59
C THR A 66 0.46 -11.10 5.52
N VAL A 67 1.28 -11.15 6.56
CA VAL A 67 1.16 -12.15 7.65
C VAL A 67 0.15 -11.72 8.70
N GLN A 68 -0.29 -10.47 8.65
CA GLN A 68 -1.29 -9.92 9.56
C GLN A 68 -2.70 -10.31 9.10
N LYS A 69 -3.69 -10.10 9.98
CA LYS A 69 -5.11 -10.19 9.64
C LYS A 69 -5.73 -8.79 9.80
N PRO A 70 -5.58 -7.90 8.80
CA PRO A 70 -6.03 -6.52 8.92
C PRO A 70 -7.54 -6.46 9.18
N LYS A 71 -7.91 -5.61 10.12
CA LYS A 71 -9.31 -5.29 10.43
C LYS A 71 -9.52 -3.81 10.21
N ILE A 72 -10.73 -3.40 9.90
CA ILE A 72 -11.08 -1.98 9.67
C ILE A 72 -10.76 -1.07 10.89
N ILE A 73 -10.63 -1.65 12.08
CA ILE A 73 -10.24 -0.96 13.32
C ILE A 73 -8.72 -0.81 13.49
N HIS A 74 -7.92 -1.45 12.66
CA HIS A 74 -6.47 -1.32 12.68
C HIS A 74 -6.07 -0.12 11.82
N ASN A 75 -5.14 0.69 12.32
CA ASN A 75 -4.65 1.88 11.62
C ASN A 75 -3.48 1.56 10.66
N LEU A 76 -2.97 0.33 10.66
CA LEU A 76 -1.79 -0.05 9.90
C LEU A 76 -1.73 -1.56 9.68
N PHE A 77 -1.27 -1.95 8.50
CA PHE A 77 -0.74 -3.28 8.22
C PHE A 77 0.38 -3.22 7.18
N THR A 78 1.28 -4.20 7.21
CA THR A 78 2.42 -4.29 6.31
C THR A 78 2.17 -5.37 5.27
N VAL A 79 2.56 -5.08 4.03
CA VAL A 79 2.52 -6.03 2.91
C VAL A 79 3.91 -6.21 2.33
N PHE A 80 4.17 -7.40 1.78
CA PHE A 80 5.45 -7.81 1.25
C PHE A 80 5.29 -8.26 -0.20
N GLY A 81 6.05 -7.65 -1.11
CA GLY A 81 6.27 -8.15 -2.46
C GLY A 81 7.61 -8.88 -2.58
N LYS A 82 8.01 -9.26 -3.79
CA LYS A 82 9.26 -10.02 -4.04
C LYS A 82 10.52 -9.35 -3.50
N LEU A 83 10.62 -8.02 -3.59
CA LEU A 83 11.83 -7.25 -3.26
C LEU A 83 11.51 -5.95 -2.51
N GLY A 84 10.47 -5.94 -1.68
CA GLY A 84 10.12 -4.75 -0.91
C GLY A 84 8.96 -4.96 0.04
N GLU A 85 8.79 -3.99 0.92
CA GLU A 85 7.68 -3.90 1.87
C GLU A 85 6.95 -2.57 1.70
N ALA A 86 5.67 -2.56 2.04
CA ALA A 86 4.89 -1.35 2.14
C ALA A 86 4.05 -1.35 3.43
N GLU A 87 4.06 -0.22 4.12
CA GLU A 87 3.18 0.09 5.23
C GLU A 87 1.90 0.72 4.67
N ILE A 88 0.76 0.09 4.95
CA ILE A 88 -0.56 0.53 4.52
C ILE A 88 -1.32 1.04 5.74
N TRP A 89 -1.52 2.36 5.76
CA TRP A 89 -2.24 3.16 6.76
C TRP A 89 -3.71 3.34 6.38
#